data_AF-A0A2S0KJP1-F1
#
_entry.id   AF-A0A2S0KJP1-F1
#
_cell.length_a   1.000
_cell.length_b   1.000
_cell.length_c   1.000
_cell.angle_alpha   90.00
_cell.angle_beta   90.00
_cell.angle_gamma   90.00
#
_symmetry.space_group_name_H-M   'P 1'
#
loop_
_entity.id
_entity.type
_entity.pdbx_description
1 polymer ?
#
loop_
_entity_poly.entity_id
_entity_poly.type
_entity_poly.pdbx_seq_one_letter_code
_entity_poly.pdbx_strand_id
1 'polypeptide(L)'
;MTAPTSSDVFLACHMAVRLSLQGAAKAIVNHRGRSERGRYRDVLAEDLYLVLDPPAQPDELDRWEQTFTAWWGLPSVLDEAQVPHIQLYMRACAQYVRDCMIRQEAHNPDALRAYLAQVDHVTGAA
;
A
#
# COMPACT_ATOMS: atom_id res chain seq x y z
N MET A 1 -14.43 22.19 -7.54
CA MET A 1 -13.01 21.92 -7.85
C MET A 1 -12.92 21.37 -9.26
N THR A 2 -11.76 21.43 -9.91
CA THR A 2 -11.52 20.69 -11.16
C THR A 2 -11.38 19.20 -10.83
N ALA A 3 -11.80 18.29 -11.72
CA ALA A 3 -11.52 16.88 -11.55
C ALA A 3 -9.99 16.62 -11.55
N PRO A 4 -9.48 15.69 -10.73
CA PRO A 4 -8.06 15.34 -10.70
C PRO A 4 -7.63 14.66 -12.00
N THR A 5 -6.38 14.88 -12.41
CA THR A 5 -5.80 14.19 -13.56
C THR A 5 -5.33 12.78 -13.20
N SER A 6 -5.09 11.93 -14.20
CA SER A 6 -4.42 10.63 -14.01
C SER A 6 -3.08 10.78 -13.26
N SER A 7 -2.36 11.89 -13.43
CA SER A 7 -1.13 12.18 -12.68
C SER A 7 -1.38 12.43 -11.19
N ASP A 8 -2.49 13.10 -10.84
CA ASP A 8 -2.86 13.37 -9.44
C ASP A 8 -3.34 12.10 -8.73
N VAL A 9 -4.15 11.29 -9.44
CA VAL A 9 -4.59 9.96 -8.97
C VAL A 9 -3.38 9.05 -8.75
N PHE A 10 -2.44 8.99 -9.70
CA PHE A 10 -1.20 8.24 -9.55
C PHE A 10 -0.36 8.74 -8.37
N LEU A 11 -0.20 10.06 -8.19
CA LEU A 11 0.58 10.62 -7.09
C LEU A 11 -0.03 10.29 -5.72
N ALA A 12 -1.37 10.36 -5.60
CA ALA A 12 -2.08 9.94 -4.39
C ALA A 12 -1.87 8.44 -4.11
N CYS A 13 -2.03 7.58 -5.12
CA CYS A 13 -1.80 6.13 -5.01
C CYS A 13 -0.35 5.83 -4.58
N HIS A 14 0.62 6.48 -5.21
CA HIS A 14 2.04 6.34 -4.92
C HIS A 14 2.40 6.70 -3.48
N MET A 15 1.81 7.79 -2.94
CA MET A 15 2.01 8.20 -1.55
C MET A 15 1.28 7.28 -0.57
N ALA A 16 0.05 6.85 -0.87
CA ALA A 16 -0.69 5.90 -0.04
C ALA A 16 0.05 4.57 0.07
N VAL A 17 0.57 4.02 -1.03
CA VAL A 17 1.37 2.79 -1.07
C VAL A 17 2.63 2.88 -0.20
N ARG A 18 3.42 3.97 -0.29
CA ARG A 18 4.61 4.15 0.54
C ARG A 18 4.27 4.18 2.04
N LEU A 19 3.21 4.89 2.43
CA LEU A 19 2.76 4.94 3.82
C LEU A 19 2.21 3.57 4.29
N SER A 20 1.53 2.83 3.41
CA SER A 20 0.99 1.50 3.69
C SER A 20 2.09 0.46 3.92
N LEU A 21 3.17 0.46 3.13
CA LEU A 21 4.34 -0.41 3.34
C LEU A 21 5.01 -0.15 4.70
N GLN A 22 5.24 1.12 5.05
CA GLN A 22 5.76 1.52 6.36
C GLN A 22 4.83 1.08 7.51
N GLY A 23 3.52 1.22 7.33
CA GLY A 23 2.50 0.83 8.30
C GLY A 23 2.42 -0.69 8.50
N ALA A 24 2.43 -1.45 7.40
CA ALA A 24 2.39 -2.91 7.39
C ALA A 24 3.59 -3.51 8.12
N ALA A 25 4.81 -3.13 7.71
CA ALA A 25 6.03 -3.64 8.31
C ALA A 25 6.09 -3.37 9.83
N LYS A 26 5.70 -2.16 10.26
CA LYS A 26 5.59 -1.80 11.68
C LYS A 26 4.52 -2.61 12.41
N ALA A 27 3.34 -2.81 11.82
CA ALA A 27 2.26 -3.59 12.41
C ALA A 27 2.68 -5.05 12.64
N ILE A 28 3.33 -5.66 11.65
CA ILE A 28 3.87 -7.03 11.71
C ILE A 28 4.93 -7.16 12.81
N VAL A 29 5.96 -6.31 12.81
CA VAL A 29 7.02 -6.34 13.83
C VAL A 29 6.47 -6.04 15.23
N ASN A 30 5.47 -5.16 15.35
CA ASN A 30 4.77 -4.92 16.61
C ASN A 30 4.01 -6.16 17.11
N HIS A 31 3.38 -6.92 16.20
CA HIS A 31 2.63 -8.15 16.50
C HIS A 31 3.54 -9.31 16.90
N ARG A 32 4.64 -9.55 16.15
CA ARG A 32 5.68 -10.54 16.50
C ARG A 32 6.35 -10.25 17.86
N GLY A 33 6.28 -9.01 18.33
CA GLY A 33 6.49 -8.64 19.73
C GLY A 33 7.88 -8.07 20.05
N ARG A 34 8.24 -8.08 21.35
CA ARG A 34 9.37 -7.28 21.85
C ARG A 34 10.74 -7.68 21.27
N SER A 35 10.95 -8.95 20.93
CA SER A 35 12.23 -9.43 20.38
C SER A 35 12.46 -8.85 18.98
N GLU A 36 11.49 -8.99 18.09
CA GLU A 36 11.56 -8.46 16.72
C GLU A 36 11.62 -6.92 16.71
N ARG A 37 10.87 -6.24 17.60
CA ARG A 37 11.02 -4.78 17.81
C ARG A 37 12.43 -4.36 18.25
N GLY A 38 13.17 -5.24 18.91
CA GLY A 38 14.58 -5.03 19.23
C GLY A 38 15.49 -5.28 18.02
N ARG A 39 15.23 -6.37 17.29
CA ARG A 39 16.00 -6.80 16.11
C ARG A 39 16.05 -5.76 15.00
N TYR A 40 14.93 -5.10 14.70
CA TYR A 40 14.84 -4.10 13.63
C TYR A 40 14.81 -2.66 14.16
N ARG A 41 15.31 -2.40 15.39
CA ARG A 41 15.22 -1.08 16.04
C ARG A 41 15.82 0.05 15.18
N ASP A 42 16.95 -0.24 14.57
CA ASP A 42 17.77 0.74 13.84
C ASP A 42 17.56 0.66 12.31
N VAL A 43 16.55 -0.10 11.87
CA VAL A 43 16.10 -0.18 10.47
C VAL A 43 15.15 0.96 10.16
N LEU A 44 15.33 1.62 9.01
CA LEU A 44 14.43 2.68 8.58
C LEU A 44 13.02 2.15 8.33
N ALA A 45 12.02 2.94 8.74
CA ALA A 45 10.61 2.58 8.64
C ALA A 45 10.15 2.19 7.22
N GLU A 46 10.81 2.73 6.18
CA GLU A 46 10.49 2.48 4.78
C GLU A 46 11.26 1.34 4.14
N ASP A 47 12.33 0.85 4.77
CA ASP A 47 13.05 -0.35 4.33
C ASP A 47 12.62 -1.60 5.10
N LEU A 48 11.86 -1.44 6.20
CA LEU A 48 11.56 -2.50 7.16
C LEU A 48 10.93 -3.77 6.55
N TYR A 49 10.09 -3.64 5.52
CA TYR A 49 9.50 -4.81 4.84
C TYR A 49 10.51 -5.64 4.03
N LEU A 50 11.56 -4.99 3.52
CA LEU A 50 12.63 -5.61 2.72
C LEU A 50 13.54 -6.51 3.55
N VAL A 51 13.51 -6.39 4.88
CA VAL A 51 14.42 -7.08 5.82
C VAL A 51 13.70 -7.88 6.90
N LEU A 52 12.38 -8.09 6.80
CA LEU A 52 11.65 -9.01 7.68
C LEU A 52 12.17 -10.43 7.48
N ASP A 53 12.63 -11.07 8.56
CA ASP A 53 13.02 -12.48 8.56
C ASP A 53 12.35 -13.22 9.74
N PRO A 54 11.40 -14.15 9.49
CA PRO A 54 10.92 -14.55 8.16
C PRO A 54 10.17 -13.43 7.44
N PRO A 55 9.96 -13.52 6.11
CA PRO A 55 9.12 -12.59 5.34
C PRO A 55 7.71 -12.45 5.94
N ALA A 56 6.96 -11.43 5.51
CA ALA A 56 5.59 -11.22 5.96
C ALA A 56 4.69 -12.43 5.61
N GLN A 57 4.08 -13.05 6.62
CA GLN A 57 3.24 -14.23 6.40
C GLN A 57 1.82 -13.84 5.96
N PRO A 58 1.10 -14.72 5.23
CA PRO A 58 -0.26 -14.42 4.77
C PRO A 58 -1.23 -14.02 5.89
N ASP A 59 -1.17 -14.67 7.07
CA ASP A 59 -2.05 -14.32 8.19
C ASP A 59 -1.69 -12.98 8.85
N GLU A 60 -0.41 -12.59 8.82
CA GLU A 60 0.06 -11.28 9.27
C GLU A 60 -0.43 -10.17 8.34
N LEU A 61 -0.47 -10.45 7.03
CA LEU A 61 -1.02 -9.55 6.01
C LEU A 61 -2.55 -9.49 6.05
N ASP A 62 -3.24 -10.61 6.28
CA ASP A 62 -4.70 -10.65 6.46
C ASP A 62 -5.12 -9.88 7.73
N ARG A 63 -4.38 -10.07 8.84
CA ARG A 63 -4.58 -9.34 10.10
C ARG A 63 -4.28 -7.86 9.95
N TRP A 64 -3.29 -7.51 9.13
CA TRP A 64 -3.02 -6.14 8.74
C TRP A 64 -4.19 -5.57 7.94
N GLU A 65 -4.61 -6.17 6.82
CA GLU A 65 -5.74 -5.72 6.01
C GLU A 65 -7.03 -5.54 6.84
N GLN A 66 -7.35 -6.48 7.73
CA GLN A 66 -8.51 -6.42 8.63
C GLN A 66 -8.47 -5.29 9.68
N THR A 67 -7.27 -4.85 10.08
CA THR A 67 -7.10 -3.74 11.03
C THR A 67 -6.81 -2.40 10.34
N PHE A 68 -6.44 -2.45 9.06
CA PHE A 68 -6.04 -1.31 8.23
C PHE A 68 -7.09 -1.02 7.14
N THR A 69 -8.35 -1.42 7.39
CA THR A 69 -9.57 -1.11 6.62
C THR A 69 -9.96 0.38 6.62
N ALA A 70 -9.38 1.20 7.52
CA ALA A 70 -9.64 2.63 7.62
C ALA A 70 -8.77 3.41 6.62
N TRP A 71 -9.28 3.67 5.41
CA TRP A 71 -8.36 3.71 4.26
C TRP A 71 -7.32 4.83 4.24
N TRP A 72 -6.06 4.35 4.22
CA TRP A 72 -4.83 5.12 4.14
C TRP A 72 -4.87 6.05 2.93
N GLY A 73 -4.28 7.25 3.09
CA GLY A 73 -4.86 8.55 2.73
C GLY A 73 -5.42 8.86 1.34
N LEU A 74 -5.58 7.90 0.43
CA LEU A 74 -6.29 8.05 -0.85
C LEU A 74 -7.63 8.79 -0.69
N PRO A 75 -8.57 8.39 0.19
CA PRO A 75 -9.86 9.07 0.34
C PRO A 75 -9.79 10.43 1.04
N SER A 76 -8.62 10.81 1.58
CA SER A 76 -8.36 12.15 2.15
C SER A 76 -7.69 13.12 1.17
N VAL A 77 -7.38 12.64 -0.05
CA VAL A 77 -6.71 13.42 -1.12
C VAL A 77 -7.51 13.38 -2.42
N LEU A 78 -8.12 12.23 -2.73
CA LEU A 78 -9.05 12.03 -3.84
C LEU A 78 -10.48 11.95 -3.28
N ASP A 79 -11.33 12.87 -3.70
CA ASP A 79 -12.77 12.86 -3.43
C ASP A 79 -13.47 11.79 -4.29
N GLU A 80 -14.28 10.93 -3.69
CA GLU A 80 -15.03 9.86 -4.38
C GLU A 80 -16.08 10.44 -5.35
N ALA A 81 -16.52 11.69 -5.17
CA ALA A 81 -17.34 12.42 -6.14
C ALA A 81 -16.55 12.94 -7.35
N GLN A 82 -15.21 12.90 -7.30
CA GLN A 82 -14.29 13.38 -8.34
C GLN A 82 -13.47 12.25 -8.98
N VAL A 83 -13.32 11.11 -8.30
CA VAL A 83 -12.70 9.88 -8.81
C VAL A 83 -13.72 8.73 -8.73
N PRO A 84 -14.53 8.53 -9.79
CA PRO A 84 -15.38 7.36 -9.91
C PRO A 84 -14.56 6.07 -9.72
N HIS A 85 -15.15 5.11 -9.02
CA HIS A 85 -14.51 3.83 -8.71
C HIS A 85 -13.21 3.92 -7.90
N ILE A 86 -13.01 4.96 -7.06
CA ILE A 86 -11.86 5.05 -6.13
C ILE A 86 -11.59 3.71 -5.42
N GLN A 87 -12.64 3.02 -4.96
CA GLN A 87 -12.60 1.69 -4.33
C GLN A 87 -11.86 0.60 -5.13
N LEU A 88 -11.71 0.73 -6.45
CA LEU A 88 -10.92 -0.18 -7.29
C LEU A 88 -9.43 0.20 -7.32
N TYR A 89 -9.08 1.48 -7.45
CA TYR A 89 -7.70 1.96 -7.28
C TYR A 89 -7.17 1.61 -5.88
N MET A 90 -8.03 1.72 -4.87
CA MET A 90 -7.77 1.29 -3.50
C MET A 90 -7.41 -0.20 -3.45
N ARG A 91 -8.24 -1.09 -4.02
CA ARG A 91 -7.95 -2.54 -4.09
C ARG A 91 -6.69 -2.88 -4.90
N ALA A 92 -6.42 -2.14 -5.98
CA ALA A 92 -5.19 -2.33 -6.76
C ALA A 92 -3.93 -1.97 -5.95
N CYS A 93 -3.97 -0.86 -5.21
CA CYS A 93 -2.89 -0.49 -4.29
C CYS A 93 -2.74 -1.50 -3.14
N ALA A 94 -3.84 -2.08 -2.63
CA ALA A 94 -3.82 -3.11 -1.60
C ALA A 94 -3.04 -4.35 -2.06
N GLN A 95 -3.42 -4.90 -3.22
CA GLN A 95 -2.77 -6.08 -3.81
C GLN A 95 -1.31 -5.80 -4.13
N TYR A 96 -0.98 -4.62 -4.66
CA TYR A 96 0.39 -4.18 -4.90
C TYR A 96 1.23 -4.17 -3.61
N VAL A 97 0.73 -3.58 -2.52
CA VAL A 97 1.43 -3.58 -1.22
C VAL A 97 1.62 -5.00 -0.72
N ARG A 98 0.59 -5.86 -0.82
CA ARG A 98 0.66 -7.26 -0.41
C ARG A 98 1.72 -8.04 -1.20
N ASP A 99 1.80 -7.86 -2.51
CA ASP A 99 2.82 -8.45 -3.37
C ASP A 99 4.24 -7.99 -3.00
N CYS A 100 4.47 -6.69 -2.79
CA CYS A 100 5.76 -6.16 -2.33
C CYS A 100 6.18 -6.73 -0.96
N MET A 101 5.24 -6.88 -0.02
CA MET A 101 5.49 -7.44 1.31
C MET A 101 5.84 -8.94 1.26
N ILE A 102 5.19 -9.71 0.39
CA ILE A 102 5.42 -11.17 0.23
C ILE A 102 6.77 -11.44 -0.45
N ARG A 103 7.09 -10.68 -1.51
CA ARG A 103 8.32 -10.88 -2.31
C ARG A 103 9.53 -10.13 -1.77
N GLN A 104 9.31 -9.19 -0.84
CA GLN A 104 10.31 -8.24 -0.34
C GLN A 104 10.94 -7.41 -1.48
N GLU A 105 10.12 -7.06 -2.48
CA GLU A 105 10.49 -6.27 -3.65
C GLU A 105 10.39 -4.77 -3.36
N ALA A 106 11.47 -4.02 -3.61
CA ALA A 106 11.48 -2.56 -3.43
C ALA A 106 10.42 -1.87 -4.30
N HIS A 107 9.61 -1.02 -3.66
CA HIS A 107 8.52 -0.28 -4.29
C HIS A 107 8.94 0.42 -5.60
N ASN A 108 8.37 -0.05 -6.71
CA ASN A 108 8.65 0.43 -8.07
C ASN A 108 7.45 1.23 -8.61
N PRO A 109 7.60 2.54 -8.90
CA PRO A 109 6.55 3.37 -9.49
C PRO A 109 5.89 2.81 -10.75
N ASP A 110 6.66 2.16 -11.63
CA ASP A 110 6.14 1.64 -12.91
C ASP A 110 5.41 0.30 -12.73
N ALA A 111 5.80 -0.50 -11.74
CA ALA A 111 5.02 -1.66 -11.32
C ALA A 111 3.66 -1.22 -10.74
N LEU A 112 3.63 -0.15 -9.92
CA LEU A 112 2.37 0.43 -9.44
C LEU A 112 1.49 0.93 -10.61
N ARG A 113 2.07 1.60 -11.63
CA ARG A 113 1.33 1.99 -12.84
C ARG A 113 0.64 0.80 -13.51
N ALA A 114 1.32 -0.34 -13.60
CA ALA A 114 0.75 -1.55 -14.20
C ALA A 114 -0.43 -2.15 -13.38
N TYR A 115 -0.52 -1.88 -12.08
CA TYR A 115 -1.68 -2.24 -11.25
C TYR A 115 -2.83 -1.25 -11.42
N LEU A 116 -2.56 0.05 -11.52
CA LEU A 116 -3.62 1.06 -11.75
C LEU A 116 -4.22 0.96 -13.16
N ALA A 117 -3.39 0.69 -14.19
CA ALA A 117 -3.85 0.52 -15.57
C ALA A 117 -4.87 -0.63 -15.75
N GLN A 118 -4.89 -1.61 -14.83
CA GLN A 118 -5.92 -2.66 -14.81
C GLN A 118 -7.28 -2.11 -14.32
N VAL A 119 -7.28 -1.13 -13.41
CA VAL A 119 -8.48 -0.41 -12.98
C VAL A 119 -9.00 0.49 -14.09
N ASP A 120 -8.10 1.25 -14.73
CA ASP A 120 -8.41 2.11 -15.87
C ASP A 120 -9.12 1.29 -16.98
N HIS A 121 -8.54 0.14 -17.35
CA HIS A 121 -9.10 -0.78 -18.34
C HIS A 121 -10.46 -1.39 -17.95
N VAL A 122 -10.67 -1.72 -16.66
CA VAL A 122 -11.94 -2.29 -16.17
C VAL A 122 -13.04 -1.23 -16.02
N THR A 123 -12.68 0.03 -15.77
CA THR A 123 -13.63 1.14 -15.59
C THR A 123 -13.95 1.88 -16.90
N GLY A 124 -13.12 1.72 -17.93
CA GLY A 124 -13.22 2.48 -19.17
C GLY A 124 -12.73 3.93 -19.06
N ALA A 125 -11.96 4.24 -18.01
CA ALA A 125 -11.25 5.51 -17.88
C ALA A 125 -10.00 5.48 -18.77
N ALA A 126 -9.84 6.50 -19.63
CA ALA A 126 -8.74 6.65 -20.59
C ALA A 126 -8.42 8.13 -20.83
#